data_AF-A1Z1S9-F1
#
_entry.id   AF-A1Z1S9-F1
#
_cell.length_a   1.000
_cell.length_b   1.000
_cell.length_c   1.000
_cell.angle_alpha   90.00
_cell.angle_beta   90.00
_cell.angle_gamma   90.00
#
_symmetry.space_group_name_H-M   'P 1'
#
loop_
_entity.id
_entity.type
_entity.pdbx_description
1 polymer ?
#
loop_
_entity_poly.entity_id
_entity_poly.type
_entity_poly.pdbx_seq_one_letter_code
_entity_poly.pdbx_strand_id
1 'polypeptide(L)'
;PVRLKELRTSFSTIRDYYEANDELETSLLDEGILHHLKSPVGCHAMDSILKFYLDTVLPTAMNNRTQNNHFKSPIDSIGNIFHELKKEIVLCRNYFSCKKPFDINEFISSYKKMQGKG
;
A
#
# COMPACT_ATOMS: atom_id res chain seq x y z
N PRO A 1 17.97 -2.71 -2.90
CA PRO A 1 17.89 -3.05 -4.35
C PRO A 1 17.62 -1.80 -5.21
N VAL A 2 17.92 -1.84 -6.52
CA VAL A 2 17.90 -0.66 -7.43
C VAL A 2 16.59 0.12 -7.40
N ARG A 3 15.43 -0.56 -7.50
CA ARG A 3 14.11 0.09 -7.45
C ARG A 3 13.83 0.83 -6.14
N LEU A 4 14.34 0.31 -5.01
CA LEU A 4 14.22 0.99 -3.73
C LEU A 4 15.08 2.26 -3.67
N LYS A 5 16.24 2.27 -4.35
CA LYS A 5 17.08 3.47 -4.48
C LYS A 5 16.36 4.51 -5.33
N GLU A 6 15.83 4.10 -6.48
CA GLU A 6 15.08 4.97 -7.38
C GLU A 6 13.84 5.58 -6.70
N LEU A 7 13.05 4.77 -6.00
CA LEU A 7 11.90 5.23 -5.22
C LEU A 7 12.29 6.31 -4.21
N ARG A 8 13.38 6.08 -3.45
CA ARG A 8 13.88 7.04 -2.46
C ARG A 8 14.39 8.32 -3.11
N THR A 9 15.06 8.21 -4.25
CA THR A 9 15.52 9.36 -5.02
C THR A 9 14.34 10.19 -5.53
N SER A 10 13.32 9.57 -6.14
CA SER A 10 12.11 10.28 -6.59
C SER A 10 11.36 10.92 -5.43
N PHE A 11 11.18 10.22 -4.31
CA PHE A 11 10.55 10.77 -3.11
C PHE A 11 11.32 11.97 -2.54
N SER A 12 12.65 11.90 -2.50
CA SER A 12 13.48 13.00 -1.99
C SER A 12 13.29 14.32 -2.76
N THR A 13 12.85 14.29 -4.02
CA THR A 13 12.60 15.51 -4.81
C THR A 13 11.31 16.23 -4.44
N ILE A 14 10.35 15.52 -3.82
CA ILE A 14 9.04 16.05 -3.43
C ILE A 14 8.87 16.14 -1.90
N ARG A 15 9.74 15.48 -1.13
CA ARG A 15 9.66 15.36 0.33
C ARG A 15 9.51 16.71 1.02
N ASP A 16 10.46 17.61 0.81
CA ASP A 16 10.52 18.88 1.56
C ASP A 16 9.26 19.73 1.32
N TYR A 17 8.64 19.62 0.14
CA TYR A 17 7.37 20.26 -0.13
C TYR A 17 6.24 19.64 0.69
N TYR A 18 6.04 18.32 0.63
CA TYR A 18 4.93 17.68 1.33
C TYR A 18 5.08 17.76 2.86
N GLU A 19 6.30 17.65 3.39
CA GLU A 19 6.56 17.82 4.84
C GLU A 19 6.33 19.26 5.30
N ALA A 20 6.68 20.28 4.51
CA ALA A 20 6.43 21.68 4.86
C ALA A 20 4.95 22.09 4.77
N ASN A 21 4.11 21.29 4.10
CA ASN A 21 2.67 21.53 3.96
C ASN A 21 1.83 20.55 4.81
N ASP A 22 2.45 19.70 5.61
CA ASP A 22 1.77 18.84 6.57
C ASP A 22 1.67 19.53 7.93
N GLU A 23 0.45 19.91 8.30
CA GLU A 23 0.17 20.60 9.57
C GLU A 23 -0.20 19.62 10.70
N LEU A 24 -0.29 18.32 10.41
CA LEU A 24 -0.74 17.31 11.35
C LEU A 24 0.44 16.57 11.97
N GLU A 25 0.44 16.45 13.30
CA GLU A 25 1.41 15.60 14.01
C GLU A 25 1.01 14.12 14.02
N THR A 26 -0.15 13.77 13.48
CA THR A 26 -0.68 12.40 13.50
C THR A 26 -0.08 11.58 12.37
N SER A 27 0.56 10.45 12.71
CA SER A 27 1.06 9.52 11.70
C SER A 27 -0.08 8.71 11.08
N LEU A 28 -0.19 8.74 9.75
CA LEU A 28 -1.06 7.83 8.99
C LEU A 28 -0.50 6.39 8.94
N LEU A 29 0.83 6.25 8.86
CA LEU A 29 1.52 4.97 8.81
C LEU A 29 2.18 4.72 10.17
N ASP A 30 1.41 4.18 11.09
CA ASP A 30 1.80 3.98 12.48
C ASP A 30 2.35 2.56 12.77
N GLU A 31 2.62 2.28 14.05
CA GLU A 31 3.07 0.98 14.51
C GLU A 31 2.01 -0.13 14.28
N GLY A 32 0.73 0.21 14.31
CA GLY A 32 -0.35 -0.72 13.99
C GLY A 32 -0.26 -1.23 12.56
N ILE A 33 -0.05 -0.33 11.60
CA ILE A 33 0.18 -0.70 10.20
C ILE A 33 1.44 -1.55 10.06
N LEU A 34 2.53 -1.20 10.75
CA LEU A 34 3.76 -2.00 10.74
C LEU A 34 3.52 -3.43 11.26
N HIS A 35 2.72 -3.59 12.30
CA HIS A 35 2.34 -4.89 12.84
C HIS A 35 1.55 -5.71 11.80
N HIS A 36 0.60 -5.09 11.10
CA HIS A 36 -0.12 -5.75 10.01
C HIS A 36 0.80 -6.19 8.87
N LEU A 37 1.75 -5.35 8.46
CA LEU A 37 2.72 -5.67 7.40
C LEU A 37 3.64 -6.84 7.77
N LYS A 38 3.98 -6.99 9.05
CA LYS A 38 4.80 -8.10 9.56
C LYS A 38 4.01 -9.38 9.82
N SER A 39 2.68 -9.32 9.80
CA SER A 39 1.83 -10.48 10.05
C SER A 39 1.82 -11.46 8.86
N PRO A 40 1.36 -12.71 9.05
CA PRO A 40 1.21 -13.68 7.96
C PRO A 40 0.24 -13.24 6.84
N VAL A 41 -0.60 -12.24 7.10
CA VAL A 41 -1.52 -11.65 6.11
C VAL A 41 -0.99 -10.32 5.55
N GLY A 42 0.27 -9.96 5.85
CA GLY A 42 0.86 -8.67 5.51
C GLY A 42 0.92 -8.35 4.02
N CYS A 43 0.94 -9.35 3.14
CA CYS A 43 0.87 -9.09 1.70
C CYS A 43 -0.47 -8.44 1.29
N HIS A 44 -1.57 -8.75 1.98
CA HIS A 44 -2.88 -8.13 1.73
C HIS A 44 -2.91 -6.68 2.22
N ALA A 45 -2.28 -6.42 3.36
CA ALA A 45 -2.11 -5.06 3.86
C ALA A 45 -1.27 -4.22 2.88
N MET A 46 -0.15 -4.75 2.39
CA MET A 46 0.69 -4.05 1.41
C MET A 46 -0.04 -3.84 0.07
N ASP A 47 -0.76 -4.84 -0.44
CA ASP A 47 -1.57 -4.72 -1.67
C ASP A 47 -2.63 -3.61 -1.55
N SER A 48 -3.24 -3.49 -0.38
CA SER A 48 -4.24 -2.44 -0.07
C SER A 48 -3.60 -1.06 0.04
N ILE A 49 -2.45 -0.95 0.72
CA ILE A 49 -1.71 0.33 0.82
C ILE A 49 -1.28 0.80 -0.57
N LEU A 50 -0.68 -0.08 -1.38
CA LEU A 50 -0.28 0.27 -2.75
C LEU A 50 -1.49 0.67 -3.61
N LYS A 51 -2.64 -0.02 -3.45
CA LYS A 51 -3.89 0.37 -4.11
C LYS A 51 -4.30 1.79 -3.72
N PHE A 52 -4.32 2.09 -2.42
CA PHE A 52 -4.69 3.42 -1.92
C PHE A 52 -3.77 4.53 -2.47
N TYR A 53 -2.45 4.30 -2.51
CA TYR A 53 -1.54 5.29 -3.06
C TYR A 53 -1.72 5.49 -4.57
N LEU A 54 -1.90 4.41 -5.33
CA LEU A 54 -2.07 4.47 -6.78
C LEU A 54 -3.42 5.08 -7.19
N ASP A 55 -4.51 4.72 -6.49
CA ASP A 55 -5.86 5.10 -6.86
C ASP A 55 -6.27 6.46 -6.27
N THR A 56 -5.67 6.87 -5.14
CA THR A 56 -6.10 8.07 -4.40
C THR A 56 -4.96 9.07 -4.22
N VAL A 57 -3.85 8.69 -3.57
CA VAL A 57 -2.84 9.66 -3.12
C VAL A 57 -2.11 10.31 -4.29
N LEU A 58 -1.53 9.52 -5.19
CA LEU A 58 -0.75 10.04 -6.32
C LEU A 58 -1.62 10.82 -7.32
N PRO A 59 -2.84 10.37 -7.69
CA PRO A 59 -3.74 11.17 -8.52
C PRO A 59 -4.13 12.50 -7.88
N THR A 60 -4.41 12.52 -6.58
CA THR A 60 -4.73 13.76 -5.84
C THR A 60 -3.53 14.70 -5.83
N ALA A 61 -2.33 14.18 -5.60
CA ALA A 61 -1.08 14.93 -5.66
C ALA A 61 -0.85 15.57 -7.03
N MET A 62 -1.13 14.86 -8.14
CA MET A 62 -1.02 15.41 -9.50
C MET A 62 -2.08 16.45 -9.85
N ASN A 63 -3.29 16.34 -9.29
CA ASN A 63 -4.39 17.27 -9.57
C ASN A 63 -4.23 18.64 -8.89
N ASN A 64 -3.34 18.74 -7.91
CA ASN A 64 -3.01 20.01 -7.24
C ASN A 64 -2.22 20.92 -8.20
N ARG A 65 -2.96 21.84 -8.84
CA ARG A 65 -2.53 22.68 -9.98
C ARG A 65 -1.34 23.60 -9.69
N THR A 66 -0.98 23.83 -8.44
CA THR A 66 0.14 24.70 -8.05
C THR A 66 1.53 24.11 -8.34
N GLN A 67 1.63 22.83 -8.73
CA GLN A 67 2.90 22.08 -8.72
C GLN A 67 3.26 21.35 -10.03
N ASN A 68 2.46 21.54 -11.07
CA ASN A 68 2.27 20.52 -12.11
C ASN A 68 3.49 20.20 -12.99
N ASN A 69 4.53 21.04 -13.03
CA ASN A 69 5.71 20.78 -13.88
C ASN A 69 6.89 20.14 -13.13
N HIS A 70 7.16 20.56 -11.88
CA HIS A 70 8.35 20.09 -11.16
C HIS A 70 8.15 18.72 -10.51
N PHE A 71 6.94 18.43 -10.03
CA PHE A 71 6.66 17.18 -9.29
C PHE A 71 6.03 16.08 -10.12
N LYS A 72 5.63 16.36 -11.37
CA LYS A 72 5.05 15.35 -12.24
C LYS A 72 5.98 14.16 -12.48
N SER A 73 7.20 14.42 -12.93
CA SER A 73 8.18 13.35 -13.20
C SER A 73 8.48 12.46 -11.97
N PRO A 74 8.75 13.00 -10.77
CA PRO A 74 8.97 12.15 -9.60
C PRO A 74 7.71 11.41 -9.13
N ILE A 75 6.52 12.02 -9.22
CA ILE A 75 5.25 11.35 -8.87
C ILE A 75 4.97 10.19 -9.84
N ASP A 76 5.17 10.41 -11.15
CA ASP A 76 5.03 9.36 -12.18
C ASP A 76 6.02 8.21 -11.93
N SER A 77 7.27 8.52 -11.59
CA SER A 77 8.29 7.52 -11.23
C SER A 77 7.88 6.68 -10.02
N ILE A 78 7.42 7.32 -8.94
CA ILE A 78 6.90 6.64 -7.74
C ILE A 78 5.73 5.73 -8.11
N GLY A 79 4.77 6.24 -8.90
CA GLY A 79 3.60 5.50 -9.35
C GLY A 79 3.97 4.25 -10.15
N ASN A 80 4.90 4.36 -11.10
CA ASN A 80 5.37 3.22 -11.88
C ASN A 80 6.01 2.14 -10.99
N ILE A 81 6.85 2.55 -10.03
CA ILE A 81 7.47 1.60 -9.10
C ILE A 81 6.41 0.91 -8.24
N PHE A 82 5.40 1.63 -7.75
CA PHE A 82 4.31 1.08 -6.95
C PHE A 82 3.43 0.13 -7.75
N HIS A 83 3.15 0.44 -9.02
CA HIS A 83 2.39 -0.42 -9.92
C HIS A 83 3.10 -1.77 -10.11
N GLU A 84 4.39 -1.75 -10.43
CA GLU A 84 5.19 -2.97 -10.58
C GLU A 84 5.30 -3.75 -9.26
N LEU A 85 5.48 -3.06 -8.13
CA LEU A 85 5.53 -3.73 -6.82
C LEU A 85 4.20 -4.40 -6.47
N LYS A 86 3.07 -3.74 -6.77
CA LYS A 86 1.73 -4.30 -6.56
C LYS A 86 1.53 -5.56 -7.41
N LYS A 87 1.94 -5.52 -8.68
CA LYS A 87 1.91 -6.68 -9.58
C LYS A 87 2.75 -7.84 -9.03
N GLU A 88 3.96 -7.56 -8.55
CA GLU A 88 4.83 -8.57 -7.92
C GLU A 88 4.20 -9.15 -6.65
N ILE A 89 3.57 -8.35 -5.79
CA ILE A 89 2.87 -8.85 -4.59
C ILE A 89 1.74 -9.80 -4.96
N VAL A 90 1.00 -9.52 -6.03
CA VAL A 90 -0.08 -10.38 -6.52
C VAL A 90 0.46 -11.67 -7.14
N LEU A 91 1.49 -11.58 -7.98
CA LEU A 91 2.07 -12.75 -8.66
C LEU A 91 2.85 -13.66 -7.71
N CYS A 92 3.55 -13.07 -6.75
CA CYS A 92 4.45 -13.78 -5.84
C CYS A 92 3.82 -14.06 -4.47
N ARG A 93 2.47 -14.09 -4.35
CA ARG A 93 1.78 -14.35 -3.07
C ARG A 93 2.28 -15.60 -2.36
N ASN A 94 2.57 -16.67 -3.13
CA ASN A 94 3.10 -17.92 -2.59
C ASN A 94 4.54 -17.77 -2.09
N TYR A 95 5.37 -17.00 -2.79
CA TYR A 95 6.74 -16.71 -2.36
C TYR A 95 6.76 -15.90 -1.05
N PHE A 96 5.82 -14.95 -0.91
CA PHE A 96 5.64 -14.18 0.32
C PHE A 96 4.98 -14.96 1.46
N SER A 97 4.72 -16.27 1.29
CA SER A 97 4.02 -17.10 2.27
C SER A 97 2.71 -16.47 2.76
N CYS A 98 2.02 -15.75 1.87
CA CYS A 98 0.90 -14.92 2.27
C CYS A 98 -0.33 -15.78 2.61
N LYS A 99 -0.76 -15.69 3.86
CA LYS A 99 -1.94 -16.40 4.33
C LYS A 99 -3.21 -15.65 3.94
N LYS A 100 -4.27 -16.42 3.66
CA LYS A 100 -5.60 -15.86 3.50
C LYS A 100 -6.05 -15.22 4.83
N PRO A 101 -6.65 -14.02 4.79
CA PRO A 101 -7.32 -13.45 5.96
C PRO A 101 -8.42 -14.38 6.47
N PHE A 102 -8.79 -14.23 7.74
CA PHE A 102 -9.93 -14.93 8.29
C PHE A 102 -11.21 -14.54 7.54
N ASP A 103 -11.93 -15.54 7.02
CA ASP A 103 -13.22 -15.36 6.37
C ASP A 103 -14.33 -15.91 7.26
N ILE A 104 -15.10 -15.02 7.88
CA ILE A 104 -16.23 -15.38 8.73
C ILE A 104 -17.29 -16.20 7.96
N ASN A 105 -17.40 -16.02 6.65
CA ASN A 105 -18.35 -16.78 5.84
C ASN A 105 -17.93 -18.25 5.71
N GLU A 106 -16.63 -18.53 5.61
CA GLU A 106 -16.10 -19.90 5.60
C GLU A 106 -16.36 -20.59 6.95
N PHE A 107 -16.17 -19.87 8.05
CA PHE A 107 -16.50 -20.34 9.39
C PHE A 107 -18.01 -20.63 9.56
N ILE A 108 -18.87 -19.68 9.19
CA ILE A 108 -20.34 -19.84 9.27
C ILE A 108 -20.82 -20.99 8.37
N SER A 109 -20.26 -21.12 7.17
CA SER A 109 -20.56 -22.22 6.25
C SER A 109 -20.20 -23.57 6.87
N SER A 110 -19.04 -23.64 7.54
CA SER A 110 -18.61 -24.83 8.27
C SER A 110 -19.56 -25.18 9.42
N TYR A 111 -19.99 -24.19 10.22
CA TYR A 111 -20.99 -24.40 11.28
C TYR A 111 -22.34 -24.89 10.71
N LYS A 112 -22.85 -24.27 9.63
CA LYS A 112 -24.11 -24.69 9.00
C LYS A 112 -24.07 -26.15 8.52
N LYS A 113 -22.92 -26.62 8.02
CA LYS A 113 -22.71 -28.03 7.62
C LYS A 113 -22.81 -29.00 8.80
N MET A 114 -22.66 -28.54 10.04
CA MET A 114 -22.80 -29.37 11.23
C MET A 114 -24.26 -29.71 11.54
N GLN A 115 -25.25 -29.08 10.87
CA GLN A 115 -26.67 -29.47 10.92
C GLN A 115 -27.22 -29.64 12.35
N GLY A 116 -26.85 -28.75 13.28
CA GLY A 116 -27.28 -28.80 14.68
C GLY A 116 -26.50 -29.76 15.59
N LYS A 117 -25.40 -30.34 15.09
CA LYS A 117 -24.47 -31.20 15.84
C LYS A 117 -23.16 -30.48 16.25
N GLY A 118 -23.05 -29.20 15.90
CA GLY A 118 -21.85 -28.37 16.07
C GLY A 118 -21.91 -27.53 17.32
#